data_AF-A0A526XSY2-F1
#
_entry.id   AF-A0A526XSY2-F1
#
_cell.length_a   1.000
_cell.length_b   1.000
_cell.length_c   1.000
_cell.angle_alpha   90.00
_cell.angle_beta   90.00
_cell.angle_gamma   90.00
#
_symmetry.space_group_name_H-M   'P 1'
#
loop_
_entity.id
_entity.type
_entity.pdbx_description
1 polymer ?
#
loop_
_entity_poly.entity_id
_entity_poly.type
_entity_poly.pdbx_seq_one_letter_code
_entity_poly.pdbx_strand_id
1 'polypeptide(L)'
;TDPFGTVEFRNGRVVTSVDGKDAEILSSLSGQANWAAMNSNATLSATGIWRGESVAVDAASSNPLVLFGGGAAPMTLSFKAAPASFSFDGVASMSENAYFDGQA
;
A
#
# COMPACT_ATOMS: atom_id res chain seq x y z
N THR A 1 23.07 5.46 10.67
CA THR A 1 21.69 4.97 10.48
C THR A 1 21.63 4.37 9.10
N ASP A 2 21.43 3.07 9.00
CA ASP A 2 21.38 2.41 7.70
C ASP A 2 20.03 2.75 7.03
N PRO A 3 20.04 3.36 5.83
CA PRO A 3 18.81 3.72 5.15
C PRO A 3 18.11 2.47 4.64
N PHE A 4 16.78 2.41 4.75
CA PHE A 4 16.01 1.38 4.03
C PHE A 4 15.96 1.76 2.54
N GLY A 5 15.73 3.04 2.25
CA GLY A 5 15.88 3.65 0.94
C GLY A 5 14.55 3.89 0.22
N THR A 6 14.64 4.01 -1.10
CA THR A 6 13.49 4.22 -1.98
C THR A 6 13.38 3.05 -2.94
N VAL A 7 12.19 2.46 -3.04
CA VAL A 7 11.87 1.43 -4.01
C VAL A 7 10.94 2.03 -5.05
N GLU A 8 11.31 1.91 -6.32
CA GLU A 8 10.51 2.37 -7.45
C GLU A 8 10.16 1.18 -8.35
N PHE A 9 8.91 1.16 -8.83
CA PHE A 9 8.43 0.21 -9.83
C PHE A 9 7.70 0.98 -10.94
N ARG A 10 7.86 0.51 -12.19
CA ARG A 10 7.32 1.18 -13.37
C ARG A 10 6.81 0.14 -14.36
N ASN A 11 5.61 0.39 -14.91
CA ASN A 11 4.99 -0.45 -15.93
C ASN A 11 4.90 -1.95 -15.55
N GLY A 12 4.65 -2.22 -14.28
CA GLY A 12 4.46 -3.58 -13.77
C GLY A 12 3.07 -4.14 -14.08
N ARG A 13 2.94 -5.45 -13.85
CA ARG A 13 1.65 -6.14 -13.86
C ARG A 13 1.58 -7.20 -12.75
N VAL A 14 0.37 -7.51 -12.32
CA VAL A 14 0.09 -8.64 -11.43
C VAL A 14 -0.73 -9.65 -12.21
N VAL A 15 -0.26 -10.90 -12.21
CA VAL A 15 -0.94 -12.04 -12.84
C VAL A 15 -1.34 -13.05 -11.78
N THR A 16 -2.47 -13.71 -11.98
CA THR A 16 -2.92 -14.85 -11.19
C THR A 16 -3.13 -16.05 -12.12
N SER A 17 -3.20 -17.26 -11.56
CA SER A 17 -3.57 -18.45 -12.33
C SER A 17 -5.04 -18.77 -12.13
N VAL A 18 -5.80 -18.82 -13.23
CA VAL A 18 -7.20 -19.26 -13.26
C VAL A 18 -7.29 -20.43 -14.23
N ASP A 19 -7.75 -21.58 -13.75
CA ASP A 19 -7.85 -22.82 -14.53
C ASP A 19 -6.55 -23.20 -15.25
N GLY A 20 -5.40 -22.96 -14.59
CA GLY A 20 -4.07 -23.25 -15.13
C GLY A 20 -3.60 -22.28 -16.22
N LYS A 21 -4.29 -21.14 -16.42
CA LYS A 21 -3.88 -20.08 -17.34
C LYS A 21 -3.58 -18.79 -16.58
N ASP A 22 -2.57 -18.07 -17.05
CA ASP A 22 -2.25 -16.75 -16.53
C ASP A 22 -3.35 -15.75 -16.93
N ALA A 23 -3.91 -15.07 -15.93
CA ALA A 23 -4.86 -13.98 -16.08
C ALA A 23 -4.28 -12.72 -15.45
N GLU A 24 -4.19 -11.65 -16.23
CA GLU A 24 -3.76 -10.34 -15.73
C GLU A 24 -4.87 -9.70 -14.88
N ILE A 25 -4.55 -9.34 -13.64
CA ILE A 25 -5.50 -8.72 -12.71
C ILE A 25 -5.18 -7.25 -12.45
N LEU A 26 -3.95 -6.81 -12.68
CA LEU A 26 -3.52 -5.43 -12.54
C LEU A 26 -2.47 -5.12 -13.60
N SER A 27 -2.60 -3.98 -14.27
CA SER A 27 -1.66 -3.54 -15.30
C SER A 27 -1.23 -2.10 -15.10
N SER A 28 -0.22 -1.67 -15.86
CA SER A 28 0.36 -0.32 -15.80
C SER A 28 0.76 0.10 -14.37
N LEU A 29 1.11 -0.87 -13.52
CA LEU A 29 1.43 -0.65 -12.12
C LEU A 29 2.72 0.18 -12.02
N SER A 30 2.63 1.38 -11.47
CA SER A 30 3.77 2.28 -11.27
C SER A 30 3.66 2.98 -9.94
N GLY A 31 4.80 3.24 -9.29
CA GLY A 31 4.77 3.82 -7.96
C GLY A 31 6.12 3.80 -7.26
N GLN A 32 6.09 4.34 -6.05
CA GLN A 32 7.26 4.55 -5.22
C GLN A 32 6.91 4.28 -3.75
N ALA A 33 7.75 3.48 -3.09
CA ALA A 33 7.80 3.38 -1.65
C ALA A 33 9.06 4.10 -1.15
N ASN A 34 8.90 5.00 -0.18
CA ASN A 34 10.01 5.73 0.41
C ASN A 34 10.09 5.46 1.90
N TRP A 35 11.25 5.02 2.37
CA TRP A 35 11.51 4.79 3.77
C TRP A 35 12.97 5.15 4.09
N ALA A 36 13.20 6.40 4.47
CA ALA A 36 14.57 6.93 4.57
C ALA A 36 15.43 6.20 5.61
N ALA A 37 14.86 5.81 6.75
CA ALA A 37 15.53 5.06 7.81
C ALA A 37 14.53 4.21 8.60
N MET A 38 14.99 3.14 9.24
CA MET A 38 14.15 2.24 10.05
C MET A 38 13.26 2.94 11.10
N ASN A 39 13.73 4.07 11.65
CA ASN A 39 13.02 4.88 12.63
C ASN A 39 12.32 6.13 12.05
N SER A 40 12.23 6.23 10.72
CA SER A 40 11.52 7.31 10.03
C SER A 40 10.15 6.85 9.55
N ASN A 41 9.33 7.82 9.15
CA ASN A 41 8.09 7.58 8.42
C ASN A 41 8.38 6.78 7.14
N ALA A 42 7.42 5.93 6.76
CA ALA A 42 7.37 5.29 5.45
C ALA A 42 6.14 5.79 4.68
N THR A 43 6.31 5.98 3.38
CA THR A 43 5.24 6.37 2.46
C THR A 43 5.22 5.44 1.25
N LEU A 44 4.04 5.20 0.71
CA LEU A 44 3.82 4.47 -0.54
C LEU A 44 2.84 5.27 -1.38
N SER A 45 3.17 5.49 -2.65
CA SER A 45 2.26 6.02 -3.65
C SER A 45 2.31 5.12 -4.88
N ALA A 46 1.16 4.68 -5.36
CA ALA A 46 1.05 3.75 -6.47
C ALA A 46 -0.18 4.05 -7.34
N THR A 47 -0.05 3.81 -8.64
CA THR A 47 -1.14 3.87 -9.61
C THR A 47 -1.14 2.61 -10.47
N GLY A 48 -2.30 2.28 -11.03
CA GLY A 48 -2.42 1.15 -11.95
C GLY A 48 -3.79 1.13 -12.63
N ILE A 49 -4.02 0.08 -13.40
CA ILE A 49 -5.28 -0.20 -14.05
C ILE A 49 -5.81 -1.52 -13.50
N TRP A 50 -6.94 -1.46 -12.79
CA TRP A 50 -7.65 -2.61 -12.26
C TRP A 50 -8.97 -2.78 -13.04
N ARG A 51 -9.15 -3.94 -13.68
CA ARG A 51 -10.38 -4.24 -14.47
C ARG A 51 -10.72 -3.18 -15.53
N GLY A 52 -9.72 -2.53 -16.10
CA GLY A 52 -9.89 -1.48 -17.12
C GLY A 52 -10.07 -0.06 -16.55
N GLU A 53 -10.10 0.08 -15.22
CA GLU A 53 -10.24 1.37 -14.55
C GLU A 53 -8.96 1.81 -13.86
N SER A 54 -8.68 3.11 -13.92
CA SER A 54 -7.56 3.70 -13.21
C SER A 54 -7.78 3.65 -11.70
N VAL A 55 -6.80 3.14 -10.98
CA VAL A 55 -6.77 3.13 -9.52
C VAL A 55 -5.51 3.83 -9.00
N ALA A 56 -5.62 4.45 -7.83
CA ALA A 56 -4.50 5.06 -7.13
C ALA A 56 -4.55 4.73 -5.64
N VAL A 57 -3.39 4.51 -5.04
CA VAL A 57 -3.20 4.20 -3.63
C VAL A 57 -2.11 5.11 -3.06
N ASP A 58 -2.41 5.78 -1.96
CA ASP A 58 -1.43 6.47 -1.13
C ASP A 58 -1.53 5.89 0.28
N ALA A 59 -0.40 5.55 0.89
CA ALA A 59 -0.35 5.09 2.27
C ALA A 59 0.86 5.69 2.99
N ALA A 60 0.71 5.95 4.29
CA ALA A 60 1.81 6.41 5.12
C ALA A 60 1.69 5.85 6.53
N SER A 61 2.83 5.66 7.19
CA SER A 61 2.89 5.38 8.63
C SER A 61 4.09 6.09 9.25
N SER A 62 3.89 6.66 10.43
CA SER A 62 4.98 7.24 11.24
C SER A 62 5.84 6.17 11.94
N ASN A 63 5.30 4.97 12.12
CA ASN A 63 5.95 3.89 12.86
C ASN A 63 5.88 2.56 12.08
N PRO A 64 6.47 2.50 10.86
CA PRO A 64 6.35 1.34 9.97
C PRO A 64 6.90 0.04 10.57
N LEU A 65 8.01 0.06 11.33
CA LEU A 65 8.52 -1.14 12.01
C LEU A 65 7.54 -1.68 13.06
N VAL A 66 6.86 -0.80 13.78
CA VAL A 66 5.85 -1.21 14.76
C VAL A 66 4.68 -1.86 14.04
N LEU A 67 4.19 -1.23 12.97
CA LEU A 67 3.09 -1.76 12.16
C LEU A 67 3.42 -3.15 11.59
N PHE A 68 4.56 -3.30 10.91
CA PHE A 68 4.98 -4.57 10.31
C PHE A 68 5.37 -5.62 11.34
N GLY A 69 5.80 -5.21 12.54
CA GLY A 69 6.01 -6.09 13.69
C GLY A 69 4.72 -6.54 14.38
N GLY A 70 3.54 -6.13 13.87
CA GLY A 70 2.23 -6.45 14.44
C GLY A 70 1.76 -5.52 15.56
N GLY A 71 2.59 -4.55 15.95
CA GLY A 71 2.19 -3.52 16.90
C GLY A 71 1.15 -2.56 16.33
N ALA A 72 0.53 -1.80 17.23
CA ALA A 72 -0.39 -0.72 16.86
C ALA A 72 0.40 0.52 16.42
N ALA A 73 0.16 1.01 15.21
CA ALA A 73 0.86 2.16 14.66
C ALA A 73 -0.10 3.10 13.91
N PRO A 74 0.14 4.42 13.97
CA PRO A 74 -0.59 5.38 13.14
C PRO A 74 -0.36 5.07 11.66
N MET A 75 -1.43 5.10 10.87
CA MET A 75 -1.37 5.03 9.43
C MET A 75 -2.45 5.87 8.76
N THR A 76 -2.13 6.36 7.57
CA THR A 76 -3.11 6.90 6.63
C THR A 76 -3.15 6.04 5.39
N LEU A 77 -4.34 5.93 4.80
CA LEU A 77 -4.56 5.23 3.54
C LEU A 77 -5.56 6.03 2.69
N SER A 78 -5.27 6.22 1.42
CA SER A 78 -6.20 6.74 0.43
C SER A 78 -6.23 5.79 -0.74
N PHE A 79 -7.42 5.34 -1.09
CA PHE A 79 -7.68 4.52 -2.26
C PHE A 79 -8.66 5.24 -3.17
N LYS A 80 -8.29 5.44 -4.43
CA LYS A 80 -9.11 6.13 -5.43
C LYS A 80 -9.37 5.20 -6.60
N ALA A 81 -10.64 4.97 -6.92
CA ALA A 81 -11.09 4.26 -8.11
C ALA A 81 -12.36 4.95 -8.64
N ALA A 82 -12.73 4.73 -9.90
CA ALA A 82 -14.06 5.12 -10.33
C ALA A 82 -15.10 4.12 -9.75
N PRO A 83 -16.32 4.55 -9.41
CA PRO A 83 -16.77 5.92 -9.16
C PRO A 83 -16.50 6.39 -7.71
N ALA A 84 -15.79 5.62 -6.88
CA ALA A 84 -15.70 5.84 -5.43
C ALA A 84 -14.26 5.91 -4.90
N SER A 85 -14.07 6.79 -3.93
CA SER A 85 -12.82 6.87 -3.17
C SER A 85 -13.06 6.45 -1.72
N PHE A 86 -12.01 5.90 -1.12
CA PHE A 86 -11.94 5.50 0.28
C PHE A 86 -10.74 6.18 0.92
N SER A 87 -10.88 6.61 2.16
CA SER A 87 -9.79 7.15 2.97
C SER A 87 -9.80 6.49 4.33
N PHE A 88 -8.66 6.46 4.99
CA PHE A 88 -8.55 6.07 6.39
C PHE A 88 -7.46 6.90 7.05
N ASP A 89 -7.75 7.34 8.27
CA ASP A 89 -6.79 7.98 9.17
C ASP A 89 -7.01 7.46 10.59
N GLY A 90 -6.00 6.80 11.14
CA GLY A 90 -6.08 6.22 12.47
C GLY A 90 -4.91 5.31 12.82
N VAL A 91 -5.18 4.38 13.73
CA VAL A 91 -4.22 3.38 14.20
C VAL A 91 -4.61 2.02 13.65
N ALA A 92 -3.63 1.28 13.13
CA ALA A 92 -3.82 -0.08 12.67
C ALA A 92 -2.81 -1.04 13.32
N SER A 93 -3.19 -2.30 13.42
CA SER A 93 -2.29 -3.41 13.77
C SER A 93 -2.35 -4.47 12.67
N MET A 94 -1.19 -4.99 12.27
CA MET A 94 -1.06 -6.13 11.36
C MET A 94 -0.74 -7.44 12.11
N SER A 95 -1.12 -7.54 13.39
CA SER A 95 -0.99 -8.77 14.17
C SER A 95 -1.96 -9.87 13.68
N GLU A 96 -1.91 -11.05 14.29
CA GLU A 96 -2.86 -12.14 14.03
C GLU A 96 -4.32 -11.68 14.19
N ASN A 97 -4.58 -10.77 15.14
CA ASN A 97 -5.86 -10.09 15.33
C ASN A 97 -5.79 -8.66 14.77
N ALA A 98 -5.56 -8.54 13.46
CA ALA A 98 -5.47 -7.25 12.79
C ALA A 98 -6.72 -6.40 13.05
N TYR A 99 -6.51 -5.11 13.31
CA TYR A 99 -7.60 -4.17 13.55
C TYR A 99 -7.25 -2.78 13.00
N PHE A 100 -8.31 -2.00 12.79
CA PHE A 100 -8.25 -0.60 12.40
C PHE A 100 -9.13 0.20 13.35
N ASP A 101 -8.58 1.24 13.95
CA ASP A 101 -9.26 2.16 14.84
C ASP A 101 -9.00 3.59 14.36
N GLY A 102 -10.02 4.24 13.81
CA GLY A 102 -9.87 5.52 13.13
C GLY A 102 -11.09 5.95 12.35
N GLN A 103 -10.92 6.99 11.55
CA GLN A 103 -11.96 7.49 10.64
C GLN A 103 -11.77 6.91 9.24
N ALA A 104 -12.88 6.61 8.56
CA ALA A 104 -12.91 6.06 7.21
C ALA A 104 -13.92 6.82 6.33
#